data_AF-A0A848X0U2-F1
#
_entry.id   AF-A0A848X0U2-F1
#
_cell.length_a   1.000
_cell.length_b   1.000
_cell.length_c   1.000
_cell.angle_alpha   90.00
_cell.angle_beta   90.00
_cell.angle_gamma   90.00
#
_symmetry.space_group_name_H-M   'P 1'
#
loop_
_entity.id
_entity.type
_entity.pdbx_description
1 polymer ?
#
loop_
_entity_poly.entity_id
_entity_poly.type
_entity_poly.pdbx_seq_one_letter_code
_entity_poly.pdbx_strand_id
1 'polypeptide(L)'
;MKIYLFLQRSFLLYFFILWNTALAEPDPEILKSGEKLYNGAGSCVACHMPDGNGQPGTIPPLAGSDWLDNPDRTIAITLRGLAGPVKVNGKRYYSAMPPQLLFDDEKIAHIITYVNNAWGNNGPAVTKEQVAEARANLPPELYSPASILKAFPFEKKKQKANGTFKPDFDDALTNVTEPVVYRTFMPGASPAAFAVALPGNQFFCWDAGECRLRYAWSKGGFIRGNKVHWSSNGKPVAEFNGVPYYRARSSLLNPEDYEHLAKTNRKTPFYDTSEAPDFPIVIEGIDELPKFKGYRLVDGGYPEFRYSLGAHEIREWIRATEDKKGIVRTFTIDPAVAITFRLTPDEEAILSSLAGKIAADGTLQLSAKEAAGFQITILEKNPAPPLVPGAVPTAPSAN
;
A
#
# COMPACT_ATOMS: atom_id res chain seq x y z
N MET A 1 48.52 29.75 52.48
CA MET A 1 47.17 29.81 51.86
C MET A 1 46.94 31.26 51.47
N LYS A 2 46.96 31.77 50.23
CA LYS A 2 46.76 31.30 48.84
C LYS A 2 47.74 32.15 47.98
N ILE A 3 48.59 31.67 47.07
CA ILE A 3 48.44 30.90 45.82
C ILE A 3 47.69 31.64 44.69
N TYR A 4 48.52 32.17 43.78
CA TYR A 4 48.42 32.25 42.31
C TYR A 4 47.55 33.31 41.62
N LEU A 5 48.25 34.35 41.15
CA LEU A 5 47.95 35.14 39.96
C LEU A 5 49.13 34.96 39.00
N PHE A 6 49.01 34.13 37.96
CA PHE A 6 49.91 34.21 36.80
C PHE A 6 49.22 33.67 35.53
N LEU A 7 48.84 34.62 34.69
CA LEU A 7 48.73 34.56 33.22
C LEU A 7 48.27 33.26 32.54
N GLN A 8 46.95 33.12 32.34
CA GLN A 8 46.39 32.43 31.17
C GLN A 8 46.32 33.43 29.98
N ARG A 9 47.36 33.45 29.14
CA ARG A 9 47.32 34.08 27.82
C ARG A 9 48.06 33.20 26.80
N SER A 10 47.55 32.00 26.53
CA SER A 10 48.04 31.17 25.41
C SER A 10 47.01 30.13 24.88
N PHE A 11 45.75 30.16 25.31
CA PHE A 11 44.77 29.10 24.98
C PHE A 11 43.74 29.46 23.91
N LEU A 12 43.94 30.54 23.16
CA LEU A 12 42.95 31.09 22.21
C LEU A 12 43.33 30.96 20.73
N LEU A 13 44.37 30.20 20.39
CA LEU A 13 44.81 30.03 18.99
C LEU A 13 44.82 28.58 18.47
N TYR A 14 44.17 27.65 19.17
CA TYR A 14 44.06 26.23 18.77
C TYR A 14 42.61 25.70 18.72
N PHE A 15 41.62 26.60 18.61
CA PHE A 15 40.20 26.26 18.54
C PHE A 15 39.48 26.89 17.33
N PHE A 16 40.21 27.12 16.24
CA PHE A 16 39.67 27.75 15.02
C PHE A 16 40.05 27.00 13.71
N ILE A 17 40.22 25.67 13.76
CA ILE A 17 40.45 24.85 12.53
C ILE A 17 39.45 23.69 12.39
N LEU A 18 38.41 23.58 13.23
CA LEU A 18 37.43 22.49 13.13
C LEU A 18 35.99 23.01 13.16
N TRP A 19 35.62 23.81 12.16
CA TRP A 19 34.21 23.97 11.78
C TRP A 19 34.09 24.54 10.37
N ASN A 20 34.46 23.74 9.37
CA ASN A 20 33.91 23.91 8.03
C ASN A 20 34.08 22.63 7.22
N THR A 21 33.44 21.54 7.66
CA THR A 21 33.06 20.49 6.72
C THR A 21 31.78 20.94 6.03
N ALA A 22 31.90 21.83 5.06
CA ALA A 22 30.97 21.80 3.94
C ALA A 22 31.04 20.35 3.42
N LEU A 23 29.90 19.65 3.36
CA LEU A 23 29.85 18.32 2.77
C LEU A 23 30.44 18.44 1.36
N ALA A 24 31.61 17.83 1.13
CA ALA A 24 32.22 17.85 -0.19
C ALA A 24 31.23 17.22 -1.18
N GLU A 25 31.08 17.84 -2.35
CA GLU A 25 30.21 17.29 -3.40
C GLU A 25 30.66 15.85 -3.72
N PRO A 26 29.73 14.90 -3.92
CA PRO A 26 30.08 13.53 -4.23
C PRO A 26 30.88 13.42 -5.53
N ASP A 27 31.76 12.42 -5.62
CA ASP A 27 32.52 12.13 -6.84
C ASP A 27 31.56 12.00 -8.06
N PRO A 28 31.77 12.77 -9.13
CA PRO A 28 30.95 12.69 -10.35
C PRO A 28 30.83 11.29 -10.95
N GLU A 29 31.86 10.44 -10.83
CA GLU A 29 31.80 9.07 -11.34
C GLU A 29 30.89 8.18 -10.46
N ILE A 30 30.83 8.42 -9.16
CA ILE A 30 29.86 7.77 -8.25
C ILE A 30 28.44 8.18 -8.64
N LEU A 31 28.20 9.47 -8.89
CA LEU A 31 26.87 9.97 -9.30
C LEU A 31 26.41 9.35 -10.61
N LYS A 32 27.29 9.30 -11.62
CA LYS A 32 27.01 8.69 -12.93
C LYS A 32 26.76 7.18 -12.81
N SER A 33 27.52 6.49 -11.95
CA SER A 33 27.32 5.07 -11.66
C SER A 33 25.98 4.83 -10.98
N GLY A 34 25.66 5.64 -9.97
CA GLY A 34 24.38 5.60 -9.25
C GLY A 34 23.18 5.88 -10.15
N GLU A 35 23.26 6.86 -11.04
CA GLU A 35 22.21 7.18 -12.03
C GLU A 35 21.94 5.98 -12.96
N LYS A 36 23.01 5.37 -13.48
CA LYS A 36 22.88 4.19 -14.35
C LYS A 36 22.22 3.02 -13.62
N LEU A 37 22.60 2.78 -12.36
CA LEU A 37 22.03 1.71 -11.54
C LEU A 37 20.57 2.00 -11.18
N TYR A 38 20.23 3.25 -10.84
CA TYR A 38 18.86 3.70 -10.58
C TYR A 38 17.94 3.44 -11.79
N ASN A 39 18.42 3.79 -12.98
CA ASN A 39 17.70 3.63 -14.26
C ASN A 39 17.77 2.21 -14.84
N GLY A 40 18.40 1.25 -14.15
CA GLY A 40 18.52 -0.14 -14.60
C GLY A 40 17.19 -0.89 -14.63
N ALA A 41 17.11 -1.92 -15.48
CA ALA A 41 15.94 -2.79 -15.56
C ALA A 41 15.68 -3.51 -14.22
N GLY A 42 14.46 -3.40 -13.69
CA GLY A 42 14.09 -4.00 -12.40
C GLY A 42 14.65 -3.26 -11.17
N SER A 43 15.16 -2.03 -11.35
CA SER A 43 15.71 -1.19 -10.29
C SER A 43 14.68 -0.15 -9.78
N CYS A 44 15.17 0.91 -9.14
CA CYS A 44 14.40 1.97 -8.51
C CYS A 44 13.46 2.73 -9.47
N VAL A 45 13.90 2.95 -10.73
CA VAL A 45 13.13 3.72 -11.74
C VAL A 45 11.77 3.10 -12.07
N ALA A 46 11.63 1.78 -11.94
CA ALA A 46 10.39 1.07 -12.26
C ALA A 46 9.21 1.51 -11.39
N CYS A 47 9.50 2.00 -10.19
CA CYS A 47 8.49 2.50 -9.25
C CYS A 47 8.62 4.02 -9.04
N HIS A 48 9.83 4.52 -8.81
CA HIS A 48 10.06 5.91 -8.42
C HIS A 48 10.17 6.90 -9.59
N MET A 49 10.09 6.39 -10.83
CA MET A 49 10.12 7.14 -12.09
C MET A 49 11.45 7.86 -12.37
N PRO A 50 11.80 8.16 -13.64
CA PRO A 50 13.09 8.80 -13.97
C PRO A 50 13.30 10.17 -13.33
N ASP A 51 12.21 10.88 -13.02
CA ASP A 51 12.21 12.20 -12.37
C ASP A 51 12.13 12.11 -10.83
N GLY A 52 12.12 10.91 -10.26
CA GLY A 52 12.03 10.68 -8.82
C GLY A 52 10.69 11.07 -8.20
N ASN A 53 9.66 11.41 -8.99
CA ASN A 53 8.36 11.84 -8.46
C ASN A 53 7.46 10.67 -8.05
N GLY A 54 7.83 9.43 -8.40
CA GLY A 54 7.00 8.26 -8.17
C GLY A 54 5.65 8.37 -8.88
N GLN A 55 4.64 7.74 -8.29
CA GLN A 55 3.27 7.76 -8.79
C GLN A 55 2.37 8.30 -7.70
N PRO A 56 1.70 9.45 -7.90
CA PRO A 56 0.82 10.04 -6.90
C PRO A 56 -0.18 9.03 -6.33
N GLY A 57 -0.22 8.95 -5.00
CA GLY A 57 -1.12 8.05 -4.25
C GLY A 57 -0.60 6.62 -4.05
N THR A 58 0.34 6.13 -4.86
CA THR A 58 0.79 4.72 -4.81
C THR A 58 2.29 4.57 -4.53
N ILE A 59 3.15 5.34 -5.19
CA ILE A 59 4.60 5.27 -5.01
C ILE A 59 5.13 6.63 -4.52
N PRO A 60 5.79 6.71 -3.36
CA PRO A 60 6.28 7.97 -2.84
C PRO A 60 7.40 8.59 -3.70
N PRO A 61 7.51 9.92 -3.72
CA PRO A 61 8.60 10.61 -4.38
C PRO A 61 9.91 10.43 -3.60
N LEU A 62 11.01 10.32 -4.34
CA LEU A 62 12.37 10.49 -3.84
C LEU A 62 12.84 11.94 -4.06
N ALA A 63 12.33 12.62 -5.08
CA ALA A 63 12.58 14.03 -5.33
C ALA A 63 12.08 14.90 -4.16
N GLY A 64 12.98 15.63 -3.51
CA GLY A 64 12.68 16.50 -2.37
C GLY A 64 12.12 15.78 -1.15
N SER A 65 12.39 14.48 -0.98
CA SER A 65 11.74 13.66 0.04
C SER A 65 12.26 13.95 1.45
N ASP A 66 11.36 14.22 2.39
CA ASP A 66 11.67 14.34 3.83
C ASP A 66 12.25 13.04 4.43
N TRP A 67 12.03 11.89 3.79
CA TRP A 67 12.58 10.59 4.22
C TRP A 67 14.06 10.38 3.91
N LEU A 68 14.69 11.26 3.12
CA LEU A 68 16.13 11.20 2.80
C LEU A 68 17.01 11.98 3.78
N ASP A 69 16.44 12.50 4.88
CA ASP A 69 17.22 13.29 5.86
C ASP A 69 18.26 12.50 6.66
N ASN A 70 18.19 11.17 6.64
CA ASN A 70 19.08 10.29 7.38
C ASN A 70 19.59 9.16 6.45
N PRO A 71 20.91 9.09 6.20
CA PRO A 71 21.47 8.06 5.31
C PRO A 71 21.28 6.65 5.87
N ASP A 72 21.41 6.44 7.18
CA ASP A 72 21.24 5.11 7.81
C ASP A 72 19.81 4.59 7.62
N ARG A 73 18.82 5.48 7.71
CA ARG A 73 17.42 5.13 7.42
C ARG A 73 17.25 4.70 5.97
N THR A 74 17.84 5.45 5.04
CA THR A 74 17.74 5.19 3.60
C THR A 74 18.41 3.87 3.24
N ILE A 75 19.57 3.58 3.84
CA ILE A 75 20.28 2.31 3.73
C ILE A 75 19.41 1.17 4.27
N ALA A 76 18.84 1.34 5.47
CA ALA A 76 18.00 0.32 6.09
C ALA A 76 16.73 0.01 5.27
N ILE A 77 16.04 1.03 4.75
CA ILE A 77 14.89 0.86 3.85
C ILE A 77 15.30 0.14 2.58
N THR A 78 16.45 0.48 1.99
CA THR A 78 16.93 -0.17 0.76
C THR A 78 17.27 -1.65 0.99
N LEU A 79 17.95 -1.95 2.10
CA LEU A 79 18.42 -3.30 2.43
C LEU A 79 17.34 -4.24 2.94
N ARG A 80 16.31 -3.73 3.63
CA ARG A 80 15.28 -4.53 4.31
C ARG A 80 13.87 -4.27 3.82
N GLY A 81 13.67 -3.24 3.00
CA GLY A 81 12.35 -2.80 2.55
C GLY A 81 11.60 -1.99 3.61
N LEU A 82 10.45 -1.46 3.20
CA LEU A 82 9.52 -0.72 4.04
C LEU A 82 8.10 -1.00 3.57
N ALA A 83 7.22 -1.42 4.49
CA ALA A 83 5.80 -1.61 4.18
C ALA A 83 4.90 -1.00 5.24
N GLY A 84 3.81 -0.38 4.78
CA GLY A 84 2.81 0.24 5.63
C GLY A 84 2.61 1.72 5.30
N PRO A 85 1.74 2.40 6.06
CA PRO A 85 1.43 3.81 5.84
C PRO A 85 2.65 4.71 6.07
N VAL A 86 3.09 5.40 5.03
CA VAL A 86 4.10 6.46 5.16
C VAL A 86 3.51 7.79 4.75
N LYS A 87 4.00 8.87 5.37
CA LYS A 87 3.72 10.23 4.93
C LYS A 87 5.02 10.80 4.39
N VAL A 88 5.07 11.07 3.09
CA VAL A 88 6.23 11.65 2.41
C VAL A 88 5.81 13.02 1.89
N ASN A 89 6.53 14.06 2.31
CA ASN A 89 6.23 15.45 1.97
C ASN A 89 4.77 15.85 2.28
N GLY A 90 4.24 15.31 3.38
CA GLY A 90 2.88 15.59 3.81
C GLY A 90 1.78 14.76 3.13
N LYS A 91 2.10 13.99 2.09
CA LYS A 91 1.14 13.11 1.37
C LYS A 91 1.24 11.68 1.89
N ARG A 92 0.11 11.00 2.06
CA ARG A 92 0.08 9.60 2.50
C ARG A 92 0.33 8.67 1.32
N TYR A 93 1.07 7.60 1.58
CA TYR A 93 1.31 6.49 0.67
C TYR A 93 1.12 5.18 1.43
N TYR A 94 0.47 4.22 0.77
CA TYR A 94 0.24 2.88 1.30
C TYR A 94 0.81 1.89 0.31
N SER A 95 2.09 1.57 0.49
CA SER A 95 2.80 0.68 -0.41
C SER A 95 3.84 -0.12 0.35
N ALA A 96 4.41 -1.09 -0.34
CA ALA A 96 5.51 -1.87 0.15
C ALA A 96 6.67 -1.76 -0.85
N MET A 97 7.81 -1.30 -0.36
CA MET A 97 9.08 -1.37 -1.05
C MET A 97 9.75 -2.69 -0.63
N PRO A 98 9.94 -3.66 -1.54
CA PRO A 98 10.66 -4.88 -1.20
C PRO A 98 12.17 -4.60 -0.97
N PRO A 99 12.86 -5.43 -0.18
CA PRO A 99 14.30 -5.35 -0.01
C PRO A 99 15.04 -5.48 -1.35
N GLN A 100 16.04 -4.64 -1.59
CA GLN A 100 16.80 -4.62 -2.85
C GLN A 100 17.99 -5.59 -2.80
N LEU A 101 17.68 -6.89 -2.79
CA LEU A 101 18.67 -7.96 -2.59
C LEU A 101 19.60 -8.21 -3.79
N LEU A 102 19.29 -7.63 -4.97
CA LEU A 102 20.05 -7.81 -6.20
C LEU A 102 21.32 -6.96 -6.25
N PHE A 103 21.46 -5.97 -5.37
CA PHE A 103 22.58 -5.05 -5.34
C PHE A 103 23.53 -5.35 -4.18
N ASP A 104 24.82 -5.41 -4.50
CA ASP A 104 25.90 -5.44 -3.52
C ASP A 104 26.06 -4.07 -2.83
N ASP A 105 26.94 -4.00 -1.84
CA ASP A 105 27.10 -2.83 -0.97
C ASP A 105 27.57 -1.59 -1.73
N GLU A 106 28.45 -1.77 -2.72
CA GLU A 106 28.97 -0.69 -3.55
C GLU A 106 27.88 -0.12 -4.45
N LYS A 107 27.09 -0.98 -5.10
CA LYS A 107 25.97 -0.53 -5.94
C LYS A 107 24.91 0.21 -5.15
N ILE A 108 24.55 -0.28 -3.95
CA ILE A 108 23.59 0.42 -3.08
C ILE A 108 24.14 1.78 -2.65
N ALA A 109 25.42 1.85 -2.27
CA ALA A 109 26.07 3.11 -1.90
C ALA A 109 26.02 4.15 -3.04
N HIS A 110 26.28 3.73 -4.28
CA HIS A 110 26.20 4.60 -5.46
C HIS A 110 24.75 5.05 -5.73
N ILE A 111 23.78 4.14 -5.69
CA ILE A 111 22.36 4.45 -5.90
C ILE A 111 21.88 5.48 -4.88
N ILE A 112 22.14 5.26 -3.58
CA ILE A 112 21.70 6.18 -2.52
C ILE A 112 22.41 7.54 -2.65
N THR A 113 23.70 7.54 -2.98
CA THR A 113 24.45 8.78 -3.22
C THR A 113 23.85 9.60 -4.37
N TYR A 114 23.49 8.95 -5.48
CA TYR A 114 22.79 9.59 -6.59
C TYR A 114 21.42 10.14 -6.15
N VAL A 115 20.59 9.32 -5.48
CA VAL A 115 19.26 9.75 -5.00
C VAL A 115 19.35 10.95 -4.06
N ASN A 116 20.36 10.98 -3.17
CA ASN A 116 20.60 12.08 -2.24
C ASN A 116 21.02 13.39 -2.92
N ASN A 117 21.45 13.35 -4.18
CA ASN A 117 21.98 14.50 -4.93
C ASN A 117 21.21 14.77 -6.24
N ALA A 118 20.17 13.99 -6.54
CA ALA A 118 19.29 14.18 -7.68
C ALA A 118 18.07 15.03 -7.32
N TRP A 119 17.45 15.66 -8.33
CA TRP A 119 16.16 16.36 -8.21
C TRP A 119 16.10 17.43 -7.10
N GLY A 120 17.21 18.11 -6.85
CA GLY A 120 17.32 19.15 -5.82
C GLY A 120 17.46 18.62 -4.39
N ASN A 121 17.66 17.31 -4.21
CA ASN A 121 18.10 16.75 -2.94
C ASN A 121 19.53 17.22 -2.60
N ASN A 122 19.83 17.32 -1.31
CA ASN A 122 21.14 17.73 -0.82
C ASN A 122 21.50 16.92 0.44
N GLY A 123 21.74 15.63 0.22
CA GLY A 123 22.12 14.66 1.25
C GLY A 123 23.58 14.20 1.11
N PRO A 124 24.17 13.64 2.18
CA PRO A 124 25.55 13.16 2.14
C PRO A 124 25.70 11.97 1.18
N ALA A 125 26.92 11.79 0.66
CA ALA A 125 27.29 10.55 0.00
C ALA A 125 27.25 9.37 1.00
N VAL A 126 26.94 8.18 0.49
CA VAL A 126 26.95 6.93 1.24
C VAL A 126 28.13 6.09 0.74
N THR A 127 28.88 5.50 1.67
CA THR A 127 30.01 4.62 1.34
C THR A 127 29.60 3.15 1.37
N LYS A 128 30.38 2.33 0.66
CA LYS A 128 30.25 0.87 0.68
C LYS A 128 30.33 0.31 2.11
N GLU A 129 31.21 0.85 2.93
CA GLU A 129 31.45 0.37 4.30
C GLU A 129 30.22 0.60 5.18
N GLN A 130 29.54 1.75 5.04
CA GLN A 130 28.29 2.03 5.74
C GLN A 130 27.20 1.01 5.36
N VAL A 131 27.09 0.66 4.08
CA VAL A 131 26.11 -0.32 3.62
C VAL A 131 26.46 -1.73 4.11
N ALA A 132 27.73 -2.11 4.05
CA ALA A 132 28.21 -3.41 4.52
C ALA A 132 27.96 -3.59 6.03
N GLU A 133 28.28 -2.57 6.84
CA GLU A 133 28.03 -2.56 8.27
C GLU A 133 26.52 -2.66 8.57
N ALA A 134 25.70 -1.87 7.90
CA ALA A 134 24.24 -1.96 8.03
C ALA A 134 23.73 -3.36 7.62
N ARG A 135 24.23 -3.93 6.52
CA ARG A 135 23.79 -5.26 6.07
C ARG A 135 24.11 -6.36 7.09
N ALA A 136 25.24 -6.26 7.77
CA ALA A 136 25.64 -7.22 8.80
C ALA A 136 24.82 -7.08 10.10
N ASN A 137 24.46 -5.84 10.48
CA ASN A 137 23.91 -5.55 11.81
C ASN A 137 22.40 -5.33 11.83
N LEU A 138 21.77 -5.02 10.70
CA LEU A 138 20.32 -4.80 10.64
C LEU A 138 19.56 -6.11 10.69
N PRO A 139 18.43 -6.18 11.43
CA PRO A 139 17.55 -7.33 11.45
C PRO A 139 17.10 -7.71 10.03
N PRO A 140 16.90 -9.01 9.72
CA PRO A 140 16.47 -9.44 8.39
C PRO A 140 15.01 -9.10 8.09
N GLU A 141 14.23 -8.68 9.09
CA GLU A 141 12.81 -8.39 8.92
C GLU A 141 12.57 -7.09 8.14
N LEU A 142 11.45 -7.09 7.41
CA LEU A 142 10.90 -5.91 6.76
C LEU A 142 10.53 -4.84 7.79
N TYR A 143 10.84 -3.58 7.50
CA TYR A 143 10.42 -2.49 8.37
C TYR A 143 8.95 -2.10 8.19
N SER A 144 8.33 -1.77 9.33
CA SER A 144 7.15 -0.90 9.39
C SER A 144 7.59 0.55 9.59
N PRO A 145 6.76 1.55 9.25
CA PRO A 145 7.04 2.96 9.55
C PRO A 145 7.34 3.21 11.03
N ALA A 146 6.63 2.52 11.94
CA ALA A 146 6.89 2.60 13.37
C ALA A 146 8.26 2.03 13.77
N SER A 147 8.65 0.86 13.22
CA SER A 147 9.93 0.23 13.57
C SER A 147 11.13 0.96 12.96
N ILE A 148 11.03 1.42 11.71
CA ILE A 148 12.12 2.17 11.08
C ILE A 148 12.36 3.51 11.78
N LEU A 149 11.32 4.24 12.17
CA LEU A 149 11.51 5.53 12.85
C LEU A 149 11.87 5.41 14.32
N LYS A 150 11.57 4.27 14.95
CA LYS A 150 12.14 3.94 16.27
C LYS A 150 13.66 3.75 16.18
N ALA A 151 14.14 3.10 15.12
CA ALA A 151 15.58 2.87 14.90
C ALA A 151 16.30 4.12 14.37
N PHE A 152 15.69 4.80 13.40
CA PHE A 152 16.26 5.93 12.65
C PHE A 152 15.25 7.09 12.57
N PRO A 153 15.07 7.87 13.66
CA PRO A 153 14.12 8.97 13.69
C PRO A 153 14.49 10.10 12.71
N PHE A 154 13.52 10.94 12.34
CA PHE A 154 13.76 12.17 11.57
C PHE A 154 14.68 13.12 12.31
N GLU A 155 15.50 13.87 11.55
CA GLU A 155 16.40 14.87 12.11
C GLU A 155 15.61 16.00 12.80
N LYS A 156 16.03 16.35 14.03
CA LYS A 156 15.36 17.38 14.85
C LYS A 156 15.26 18.75 14.16
N LYS A 157 16.22 19.11 13.29
CA LYS A 157 16.28 20.41 12.62
C LYS A 157 15.31 20.53 11.42
N LYS A 158 14.90 19.40 10.82
CA LYS A 158 13.92 19.35 9.73
C LYS A 158 12.49 19.10 10.22
N GLN A 159 12.31 18.91 11.53
CA GLN A 159 11.01 19.05 12.18
C GLN A 159 10.57 20.52 12.00
N LYS A 160 9.53 20.78 11.20
CA LYS A 160 9.06 22.14 10.89
C LYS A 160 8.91 23.00 12.16
N ALA A 161 9.16 24.31 12.01
CA ALA A 161 9.20 25.31 13.08
C ALA A 161 7.88 25.47 13.89
N ASN A 162 6.79 24.82 13.46
CA ASN A 162 5.50 24.80 14.17
C ASN A 162 5.30 23.57 15.07
N GLY A 163 6.33 22.77 15.32
CA GLY A 163 6.32 21.76 16.37
C GLY A 163 5.61 20.47 15.97
N THR A 164 6.38 19.38 15.93
CA THR A 164 5.96 18.00 15.70
C THR A 164 5.43 17.67 14.29
N PHE A 165 6.35 17.37 13.36
CA PHE A 165 6.08 16.20 12.51
C PHE A 165 6.16 14.98 13.42
N LYS A 166 5.05 14.70 14.13
CA LYS A 166 4.82 13.40 14.73
C LYS A 166 4.22 12.57 13.60
N PRO A 167 4.93 11.56 13.09
CA PRO A 167 4.34 10.64 12.13
C PRO A 167 3.07 10.06 12.77
N ASP A 168 1.91 10.41 12.24
CA ASP A 168 0.65 9.78 12.58
C ASP A 168 0.52 8.55 11.69
N PHE A 169 1.26 7.51 12.09
CA PHE A 169 1.06 6.16 11.60
C PHE A 169 -0.24 5.66 12.19
N ASP A 170 -1.31 6.19 11.65
CA ASP A 170 -2.60 5.59 11.79
C ASP A 170 -2.60 4.30 10.97
N ASP A 171 -1.94 3.29 11.52
CA ASP A 171 -1.92 1.91 11.04
C ASP A 171 -3.35 1.34 11.00
N ALA A 172 -4.30 1.98 11.70
CA ALA A 172 -5.70 1.62 11.72
C ALA A 172 -6.55 2.35 10.66
N LEU A 173 -5.99 3.33 9.93
CA LEU A 173 -6.77 4.19 9.03
C LEU A 173 -8.04 4.72 9.72
N THR A 174 -7.96 5.13 10.99
CA THR A 174 -9.09 5.64 11.78
C THR A 174 -9.82 6.80 11.11
N ASN A 175 -9.16 7.54 10.21
CA ASN A 175 -9.81 8.57 9.39
C ASN A 175 -9.40 8.49 7.90
N VAL A 176 -10.10 7.64 7.15
CA VAL A 176 -10.00 7.57 5.68
C VAL A 176 -10.75 8.76 5.07
N THR A 177 -10.00 9.76 4.61
CA THR A 177 -10.56 10.95 3.93
C THR A 177 -10.49 10.85 2.41
N GLU A 178 -9.56 10.05 1.90
CA GLU A 178 -9.39 9.72 0.48
C GLU A 178 -9.25 8.19 0.33
N PRO A 179 -9.61 7.61 -0.83
CA PRO A 179 -9.42 6.20 -1.07
C PRO A 179 -7.95 5.79 -0.94
N VAL A 180 -7.73 4.63 -0.32
CA VAL A 180 -6.39 4.04 -0.15
C VAL A 180 -6.41 2.67 -0.81
N VAL A 181 -5.54 2.46 -1.79
CA VAL A 181 -5.36 1.16 -2.46
C VAL A 181 -4.07 0.54 -1.96
N TYR A 182 -4.15 -0.67 -1.40
CA TYR A 182 -3.00 -1.35 -0.81
C TYR A 182 -2.87 -2.78 -1.33
N ARG A 183 -1.82 -3.03 -2.11
CA ARG A 183 -1.49 -4.39 -2.60
C ARG A 183 -0.99 -5.23 -1.44
N THR A 184 -1.66 -6.33 -1.15
CA THR A 184 -1.33 -7.19 -0.02
C THR A 184 -1.86 -8.61 -0.21
N PHE A 185 -1.39 -9.55 0.58
CA PHE A 185 -1.94 -10.90 0.61
C PHE A 185 -3.21 -10.89 1.45
N MET A 186 -4.37 -10.91 0.80
CA MET A 186 -5.66 -10.93 1.48
C MET A 186 -6.09 -12.39 1.73
N PRO A 187 -6.57 -12.76 2.92
CA PRO A 187 -6.94 -14.14 3.16
C PRO A 187 -8.15 -14.54 2.29
N GLY A 188 -8.11 -15.75 1.73
CA GLY A 188 -9.12 -16.21 0.78
C GLY A 188 -9.10 -15.45 -0.55
N ALA A 189 -7.98 -14.84 -0.92
CA ALA A 189 -7.79 -14.21 -2.22
C ALA A 189 -6.48 -14.68 -2.85
N SER A 190 -6.31 -14.45 -4.15
CA SER A 190 -5.05 -14.74 -4.82
C SER A 190 -3.89 -13.91 -4.24
N PRO A 191 -2.63 -14.32 -4.50
CA PRO A 191 -1.43 -13.55 -4.20
C PRO A 191 -1.39 -12.13 -4.78
N ALA A 192 -2.30 -11.77 -5.69
CA ALA A 192 -2.36 -10.49 -6.39
C ALA A 192 -3.46 -9.54 -5.89
N ALA A 193 -4.06 -9.82 -4.72
CA ALA A 193 -5.14 -9.01 -4.18
C ALA A 193 -4.74 -7.57 -3.76
N PHE A 194 -5.75 -6.70 -3.78
CA PHE A 194 -5.73 -5.36 -3.23
C PHE A 194 -6.72 -5.27 -2.08
N ALA A 195 -6.28 -4.73 -0.94
CA ALA A 195 -7.16 -4.18 0.07
C ALA A 195 -7.38 -2.70 -0.25
N VAL A 196 -8.62 -2.24 -0.25
CA VAL A 196 -8.96 -0.85 -0.51
C VAL A 196 -9.77 -0.29 0.64
N ALA A 197 -9.38 0.88 1.14
CA ALA A 197 -10.15 1.66 2.08
C ALA A 197 -10.80 2.85 1.37
N LEU A 198 -12.07 3.10 1.66
CA LEU A 198 -12.85 4.19 1.10
C LEU A 198 -13.28 5.16 2.21
N PRO A 199 -13.51 6.44 1.86
CA PRO A 199 -14.06 7.40 2.81
C PRO A 199 -15.38 6.95 3.40
N GLY A 200 -15.53 7.10 4.72
CA GLY A 200 -16.70 6.68 5.48
C GLY A 200 -16.68 5.23 5.94
N ASN A 201 -15.49 4.69 6.24
CA ASN A 201 -15.33 3.40 6.91
C ASN A 201 -15.89 2.21 6.09
N GLN A 202 -15.67 2.26 4.77
CA GLN A 202 -16.00 1.16 3.86
C GLN A 202 -14.71 0.60 3.29
N PHE A 203 -14.56 -0.71 3.35
CA PHE A 203 -13.36 -1.40 2.92
C PHE A 203 -13.70 -2.58 2.01
N PHE A 204 -12.81 -2.93 1.09
CA PHE A 204 -13.01 -4.11 0.27
C PHE A 204 -11.70 -4.79 -0.15
N CYS A 205 -11.81 -6.08 -0.46
CA CYS A 205 -10.75 -6.86 -1.09
C CYS A 205 -11.11 -7.07 -2.56
N TRP A 206 -10.27 -6.56 -3.48
CA TRP A 206 -10.40 -6.81 -4.91
C TRP A 206 -9.23 -7.66 -5.40
N ASP A 207 -9.54 -8.79 -6.03
CA ASP A 207 -8.58 -9.80 -6.39
C ASP A 207 -8.19 -9.70 -7.85
N ALA A 208 -6.93 -9.33 -8.11
CA ALA A 208 -6.43 -9.17 -9.48
C ALA A 208 -6.07 -10.48 -10.17
N GLY A 209 -5.81 -11.56 -9.42
CA GLY A 209 -5.61 -12.88 -10.01
C GLY A 209 -6.92 -13.42 -10.59
N GLU A 210 -8.03 -13.10 -9.91
CA GLU A 210 -9.38 -13.58 -10.24
C GLU A 210 -10.30 -12.51 -10.87
N CYS A 211 -9.77 -11.30 -11.08
CA CYS A 211 -10.44 -10.10 -11.60
C CYS A 211 -11.78 -9.75 -10.94
N ARG A 212 -11.95 -9.97 -9.63
CA ARG A 212 -13.26 -9.82 -8.97
C ARG A 212 -13.16 -9.23 -7.56
N LEU A 213 -14.21 -8.53 -7.14
CA LEU A 213 -14.46 -8.20 -5.73
C LEU A 213 -14.62 -9.50 -4.94
N ARG A 214 -13.90 -9.66 -3.83
CA ARG A 214 -13.98 -10.84 -2.94
C ARG A 214 -14.87 -10.64 -1.75
N TYR A 215 -14.71 -9.50 -1.08
CA TYR A 215 -15.53 -9.18 0.07
C TYR A 215 -15.45 -7.69 0.40
N ALA A 216 -16.48 -7.20 1.09
CA ALA A 216 -16.56 -5.84 1.60
C ALA A 216 -16.93 -5.85 3.08
N TRP A 217 -16.33 -4.95 3.86
CA TRP A 217 -16.55 -4.84 5.30
C TRP A 217 -16.49 -3.39 5.76
N SER A 218 -17.07 -3.10 6.93
CA SER A 218 -17.02 -1.79 7.57
C SER A 218 -16.57 -1.85 9.04
N LYS A 219 -16.74 -3.01 9.69
CA LYS A 219 -16.45 -3.20 11.11
C LYS A 219 -14.99 -3.56 11.33
N GLY A 220 -14.41 -3.07 12.43
CA GLY A 220 -13.06 -3.41 12.89
C GLY A 220 -11.90 -2.66 12.22
N GLY A 221 -12.22 -1.75 11.28
CA GLY A 221 -11.23 -0.90 10.62
C GLY A 221 -10.59 -1.58 9.41
N PHE A 222 -9.61 -0.88 8.81
CA PHE A 222 -8.84 -1.45 7.71
C PHE A 222 -7.92 -2.59 8.19
N ILE A 223 -7.14 -3.20 7.31
CA ILE A 223 -6.24 -4.30 7.64
C ILE A 223 -5.05 -3.85 8.52
N ARG A 224 -4.51 -4.73 9.38
CA ARG A 224 -3.23 -4.46 10.06
C ARG A 224 -2.05 -4.90 9.21
N GLY A 225 -1.05 -4.03 9.10
CA GLY A 225 0.25 -4.36 8.52
C GLY A 225 1.02 -5.38 9.38
N ASN A 226 0.78 -6.67 9.14
CA ASN A 226 1.60 -7.76 9.65
C ASN A 226 3.06 -7.80 9.11
N LYS A 227 4.00 -7.04 9.70
CA LYS A 227 5.38 -7.51 10.02
C LYS A 227 6.23 -8.17 8.90
N VAL A 228 5.80 -9.36 8.49
CA VAL A 228 6.54 -10.47 7.89
C VAL A 228 6.13 -10.71 6.41
N HIS A 229 5.27 -9.85 5.84
CA HIS A 229 4.62 -10.01 4.52
C HIS A 229 5.53 -10.36 3.34
N TRP A 230 6.79 -9.91 3.36
CA TRP A 230 7.70 -10.01 2.22
C TRP A 230 8.89 -10.95 2.47
N SER A 231 8.96 -11.59 3.64
CA SER A 231 10.09 -12.47 3.99
C SER A 231 9.88 -13.95 3.67
N SER A 232 8.75 -14.36 3.09
CA SER A 232 8.55 -15.75 2.67
C SER A 232 7.32 -15.92 1.77
N ASN A 233 7.50 -16.31 0.51
CA ASN A 233 6.51 -17.02 -0.36
C ASN A 233 5.01 -16.68 -0.17
N GLY A 234 4.62 -15.41 0.05
CA GLY A 234 3.22 -15.03 0.31
C GLY A 234 2.63 -15.47 1.66
N LYS A 235 3.46 -15.85 2.64
CA LYS A 235 3.06 -16.22 4.01
C LYS A 235 3.82 -15.30 4.96
N PRO A 236 3.20 -14.30 5.59
CA PRO A 236 1.81 -14.31 6.04
C PRO A 236 0.85 -13.36 5.30
N VAL A 237 -0.44 -13.72 5.37
CA VAL A 237 -1.57 -12.89 4.94
C VAL A 237 -1.78 -11.69 5.87
N ALA A 238 -2.40 -10.63 5.35
CA ALA A 238 -2.84 -9.48 6.12
C ALA A 238 -3.84 -9.92 7.20
N GLU A 239 -3.78 -9.27 8.36
CA GLU A 239 -4.76 -9.49 9.42
C GLU A 239 -6.06 -8.79 9.02
N PHE A 240 -7.09 -9.59 8.78
CA PHE A 240 -8.44 -9.13 8.52
C PHE A 240 -9.09 -8.75 9.85
N ASN A 241 -9.52 -7.49 9.98
CA ASN A 241 -10.02 -6.95 11.25
C ASN A 241 -11.55 -6.94 11.36
N GLY A 242 -12.28 -7.38 10.34
CA GLY A 242 -13.73 -7.21 10.29
C GLY A 242 -14.51 -8.51 10.23
N VAL A 243 -15.83 -8.36 10.04
CA VAL A 243 -16.71 -9.40 9.49
C VAL A 243 -17.25 -8.82 8.18
N PRO A 244 -17.10 -9.49 7.04
CA PRO A 244 -17.62 -8.96 5.79
C PRO A 244 -19.15 -8.96 5.82
N TYR A 245 -19.76 -7.87 5.35
CA TYR A 245 -21.20 -7.86 5.07
C TYR A 245 -21.53 -8.41 3.68
N TYR A 246 -20.53 -8.46 2.80
CA TYR A 246 -20.64 -9.06 1.48
C TYR A 246 -19.44 -9.95 1.20
N ARG A 247 -19.71 -11.14 0.63
CA ARG A 247 -18.71 -12.12 0.21
C ARG A 247 -19.10 -12.64 -1.17
N ALA A 248 -18.15 -12.61 -2.10
CA ALA A 248 -18.35 -13.18 -3.42
C ALA A 248 -18.22 -14.71 -3.36
N ARG A 249 -19.10 -15.39 -4.09
CA ARG A 249 -19.03 -16.82 -4.35
C ARG A 249 -17.70 -17.13 -5.04
N SER A 250 -17.09 -18.22 -4.59
CA SER A 250 -15.95 -18.86 -5.22
C SER A 250 -16.15 -20.36 -5.10
N SER A 251 -15.82 -21.12 -6.14
CA SER A 251 -15.85 -22.57 -6.10
C SER A 251 -14.82 -23.17 -5.12
N LEU A 252 -13.90 -22.35 -4.62
CA LEU A 252 -12.84 -22.74 -3.70
C LEU A 252 -13.07 -22.24 -2.26
N LEU A 253 -14.15 -21.50 -1.99
CA LEU A 253 -14.46 -21.00 -0.63
C LEU A 253 -15.92 -21.25 -0.24
N ASN A 254 -16.12 -21.85 0.92
CA ASN A 254 -17.44 -22.05 1.51
C ASN A 254 -17.86 -20.89 2.43
N PRO A 255 -19.14 -20.72 2.79
CA PRO A 255 -19.56 -19.67 3.72
C PRO A 255 -18.85 -19.69 5.09
N GLU A 256 -18.60 -20.89 5.64
CA GLU A 256 -17.92 -21.10 6.94
C GLU A 256 -16.44 -20.67 6.88
N ASP A 257 -15.86 -20.70 5.69
CA ASP A 257 -14.51 -20.22 5.43
C ASP A 257 -14.37 -18.71 5.70
N TYR A 258 -15.46 -17.97 5.54
CA TYR A 258 -15.45 -16.54 5.80
C TYR A 258 -15.63 -16.18 7.28
N GLU A 259 -16.33 -17.00 8.06
CA GLU A 259 -16.38 -16.82 9.52
C GLU A 259 -15.00 -17.05 10.15
N HIS A 260 -14.18 -17.89 9.52
CA HIS A 260 -12.78 -18.06 9.86
C HIS A 260 -11.89 -16.86 9.55
N LEU A 261 -12.28 -15.97 8.62
CA LEU A 261 -11.52 -14.74 8.33
C LEU A 261 -11.52 -13.78 9.52
N ALA A 262 -12.56 -13.81 10.35
CA ALA A 262 -12.68 -12.97 11.55
C ALA A 262 -11.83 -13.47 12.74
N LYS A 263 -11.25 -14.68 12.64
CA LYS A 263 -10.43 -15.27 13.71
C LYS A 263 -8.95 -14.99 13.45
N THR A 264 -8.35 -14.12 14.26
CA THR A 264 -6.96 -13.67 14.13
C THR A 264 -5.96 -14.79 14.47
N ASN A 265 -4.73 -14.69 13.93
CA ASN A 265 -3.54 -15.43 14.39
C ASN A 265 -3.39 -16.93 13.99
N ARG A 266 -3.71 -17.32 12.74
CA ARG A 266 -3.50 -18.70 12.25
C ARG A 266 -2.08 -18.96 11.70
N LYS A 267 -1.57 -20.18 11.94
CA LYS A 267 -0.26 -20.67 11.47
C LYS A 267 -0.23 -21.11 10.00
N THR A 268 -1.39 -21.32 9.38
CA THR A 268 -1.53 -21.70 7.96
C THR A 268 -2.31 -20.64 7.20
N PRO A 269 -1.83 -20.17 6.03
CA PRO A 269 -2.57 -19.22 5.20
C PRO A 269 -3.88 -19.82 4.76
N PHE A 270 -4.90 -18.99 4.82
CA PHE A 270 -6.22 -19.28 4.31
C PHE A 270 -6.18 -19.29 2.77
N TYR A 271 -6.77 -20.33 2.19
CA TYR A 271 -6.60 -20.87 0.83
C TYR A 271 -6.33 -19.84 -0.30
N ASP A 272 -5.35 -20.16 -1.14
CA ASP A 272 -5.11 -19.49 -2.42
C ASP A 272 -6.22 -19.90 -3.41
N THR A 273 -6.88 -18.92 -3.99
CA THR A 273 -7.98 -19.16 -4.92
C THR A 273 -7.61 -18.85 -6.38
N SER A 274 -6.32 -18.74 -6.72
CA SER A 274 -5.85 -18.36 -8.07
C SER A 274 -6.28 -19.30 -9.21
N GLU A 275 -6.97 -20.40 -8.88
CA GLU A 275 -7.47 -21.38 -9.83
C GLU A 275 -9.01 -21.45 -9.83
N ALA A 276 -9.72 -20.45 -9.29
CA ALA A 276 -11.18 -20.50 -9.18
C ALA A 276 -11.86 -20.26 -10.54
N PRO A 277 -12.46 -21.28 -11.20
CA PRO A 277 -13.02 -21.12 -12.54
C PRO A 277 -14.31 -20.27 -12.60
N ASP A 278 -14.91 -19.94 -11.45
CA ASP A 278 -16.27 -19.41 -11.37
C ASP A 278 -16.35 -17.88 -11.42
N PHE A 279 -15.74 -17.28 -12.44
CA PHE A 279 -15.81 -15.82 -12.66
C PHE A 279 -17.27 -15.34 -12.75
N PRO A 280 -17.70 -14.28 -12.02
CA PRO A 280 -19.11 -13.98 -11.87
C PRO A 280 -19.78 -13.34 -13.10
N ILE A 281 -19.02 -12.77 -14.04
CA ILE A 281 -19.59 -12.24 -15.29
C ILE A 281 -19.42 -13.31 -16.38
N VAL A 282 -20.53 -13.78 -16.94
CA VAL A 282 -20.58 -14.76 -18.02
C VAL A 282 -21.06 -14.08 -19.29
N ILE A 283 -20.30 -14.28 -20.37
CA ILE A 283 -20.67 -13.90 -21.75
C ILE A 283 -20.85 -15.20 -22.53
N GLU A 284 -21.99 -15.35 -23.21
CA GLU A 284 -22.28 -16.55 -24.00
C GLU A 284 -21.21 -16.76 -25.09
N GLY A 285 -20.67 -17.97 -25.18
CA GLY A 285 -19.62 -18.33 -26.14
C GLY A 285 -18.20 -17.92 -25.77
N ILE A 286 -17.96 -17.38 -24.56
CA ILE A 286 -16.63 -17.07 -24.04
C ILE A 286 -16.31 -17.98 -22.84
N ASP A 287 -15.41 -18.93 -23.05
CA ASP A 287 -14.91 -19.84 -22.01
C ASP A 287 -13.53 -19.41 -21.45
N GLU A 288 -13.02 -18.25 -21.88
CA GLU A 288 -11.76 -17.69 -21.39
C GLU A 288 -11.87 -17.18 -19.95
N LEU A 289 -10.79 -17.32 -19.16
CA LEU A 289 -10.66 -16.64 -17.87
C LEU A 289 -10.40 -15.14 -18.05
N PRO A 290 -10.85 -14.29 -17.11
CA PRO A 290 -10.58 -12.86 -17.18
C PRO A 290 -9.09 -12.57 -17.05
N LYS A 291 -8.61 -11.54 -17.75
CA LYS A 291 -7.20 -11.13 -17.74
C LYS A 291 -7.07 -9.72 -17.20
N PHE A 292 -6.42 -9.56 -16.05
CA PHE A 292 -6.18 -8.24 -15.45
C PHE A 292 -5.31 -7.35 -16.36
N LYS A 293 -5.69 -6.07 -16.48
CA LYS A 293 -5.02 -5.06 -17.32
C LYS A 293 -4.46 -3.89 -16.51
N GLY A 294 -4.51 -3.98 -15.17
CA GLY A 294 -4.11 -2.91 -14.26
C GLY A 294 -5.30 -2.13 -13.71
N TYR A 295 -5.00 -1.11 -12.92
CA TYR A 295 -5.98 -0.15 -12.42
C TYR A 295 -5.44 1.27 -12.60
N ARG A 296 -6.33 2.25 -12.55
CA ARG A 296 -5.97 3.67 -12.46
C ARG A 296 -6.75 4.33 -11.34
N LEU A 297 -6.21 5.41 -10.78
CA LEU A 297 -6.95 6.26 -9.87
C LEU A 297 -7.72 7.28 -10.71
N VAL A 298 -9.05 7.31 -10.54
CA VAL A 298 -9.97 8.27 -11.17
C VAL A 298 -10.51 9.24 -10.13
N ASP A 299 -11.39 10.16 -10.55
CA ASP A 299 -12.11 11.16 -9.74
C ASP A 299 -12.00 10.96 -8.22
N GLY A 300 -11.32 11.87 -7.51
CA GLY A 300 -11.16 11.79 -6.06
C GLY A 300 -10.25 10.67 -5.54
N GLY A 301 -9.44 10.03 -6.40
CA GLY A 301 -8.46 9.01 -6.02
C GLY A 301 -9.02 7.58 -5.97
N TYR A 302 -10.23 7.35 -6.48
CA TYR A 302 -10.86 6.02 -6.42
C TYR A 302 -10.28 5.06 -7.47
N PRO A 303 -10.10 3.76 -7.15
CA PRO A 303 -9.61 2.80 -8.13
C PRO A 303 -10.68 2.44 -9.18
N GLU A 304 -10.30 2.56 -10.45
CA GLU A 304 -10.96 1.90 -11.57
C GLU A 304 -10.09 0.72 -12.02
N PHE A 305 -10.55 -0.50 -11.74
CA PHE A 305 -9.90 -1.74 -12.15
C PHE A 305 -10.26 -2.06 -13.60
N ARG A 306 -9.29 -2.53 -14.39
CA ARG A 306 -9.51 -2.92 -15.78
C ARG A 306 -9.09 -4.36 -16.00
N TYR A 307 -9.92 -5.12 -16.69
CA TYR A 307 -9.65 -6.50 -17.08
C TYR A 307 -10.37 -6.83 -18.38
N SER A 308 -9.99 -7.90 -19.07
CA SER A 308 -10.64 -8.34 -20.30
C SER A 308 -11.23 -9.74 -20.15
N LEU A 309 -12.40 -9.95 -20.74
CA LEU A 309 -13.01 -11.27 -20.91
C LEU A 309 -13.24 -11.51 -22.41
N GLY A 310 -12.43 -12.40 -23.01
CA GLY A 310 -12.31 -12.49 -24.46
C GLY A 310 -11.91 -11.15 -25.09
N ALA A 311 -12.68 -10.67 -26.06
CA ALA A 311 -12.46 -9.39 -26.74
C ALA A 311 -13.04 -8.17 -25.99
N HIS A 312 -13.72 -8.36 -24.87
CA HIS A 312 -14.41 -7.30 -24.15
C HIS A 312 -13.56 -6.76 -22.99
N GLU A 313 -13.27 -5.46 -23.01
CA GLU A 313 -12.71 -4.75 -21.87
C GLU A 313 -13.82 -4.42 -20.86
N ILE A 314 -13.56 -4.77 -19.60
CA ILE A 314 -14.42 -4.48 -18.46
C ILE A 314 -13.66 -3.50 -17.57
N ARG A 315 -14.30 -2.38 -17.27
CA ARG A 315 -13.83 -1.42 -16.27
C ARG A 315 -14.78 -1.43 -15.09
N GLU A 316 -14.23 -1.50 -13.89
CA GLU A 316 -14.97 -1.53 -12.64
C GLU A 316 -14.46 -0.44 -11.70
N TRP A 317 -15.33 0.51 -11.40
CA TRP A 317 -15.07 1.61 -10.48
C TRP A 317 -15.89 1.42 -9.21
N ILE A 318 -15.24 1.36 -8.05
CA ILE A 318 -15.89 1.10 -6.76
C ILE A 318 -15.77 2.30 -5.83
N ARG A 319 -16.90 2.77 -5.31
CA ARG A 319 -17.01 3.89 -4.35
C ARG A 319 -17.91 3.53 -3.17
N ALA A 320 -17.82 4.31 -2.09
CA ALA A 320 -18.77 4.21 -0.99
C ALA A 320 -20.11 4.83 -1.42
N THR A 321 -21.21 4.33 -0.89
CA THR A 321 -22.52 4.98 -1.02
C THR A 321 -22.50 6.37 -0.37
N GLU A 322 -23.43 7.26 -0.75
CA GLU A 322 -23.46 8.61 -0.19
C GLU A 322 -23.68 8.59 1.33
N ASP A 323 -24.57 7.71 1.80
CA ASP A 323 -24.87 7.48 3.21
C ASP A 323 -23.82 6.64 3.96
N LYS A 324 -22.76 6.20 3.27
CA LYS A 324 -21.65 5.39 3.81
C LYS A 324 -22.06 4.03 4.39
N LYS A 325 -23.23 3.51 4.02
CA LYS A 325 -23.73 2.20 4.46
C LYS A 325 -23.33 1.04 3.56
N GLY A 326 -22.56 1.27 2.50
CA GLY A 326 -22.09 0.22 1.62
C GLY A 326 -21.25 0.73 0.46
N ILE A 327 -21.19 -0.05 -0.61
CA ILE A 327 -20.43 0.26 -1.82
C ILE A 327 -21.31 0.28 -3.06
N VAL A 328 -20.91 1.09 -4.03
CA VAL A 328 -21.44 1.13 -5.40
C VAL A 328 -20.33 0.71 -6.34
N ARG A 329 -20.61 -0.30 -7.16
CA ARG A 329 -19.73 -0.80 -8.22
C ARG A 329 -20.30 -0.36 -9.56
N THR A 330 -19.54 0.44 -10.30
CA THR A 330 -19.92 0.93 -11.63
C THR A 330 -19.13 0.18 -12.68
N PHE A 331 -19.81 -0.36 -13.67
CA PHE A 331 -19.21 -1.18 -14.72
C PHE A 331 -19.40 -0.53 -16.08
N THR A 332 -18.42 -0.72 -16.95
CA THR A 332 -18.57 -0.53 -18.40
C THR A 332 -17.96 -1.73 -19.12
N ILE A 333 -18.67 -2.28 -20.10
CA ILE A 333 -18.19 -3.38 -20.95
C ILE A 333 -18.12 -2.89 -22.40
N ASP A 334 -16.95 -3.02 -23.02
CA ASP A 334 -16.69 -2.54 -24.38
C ASP A 334 -15.86 -3.55 -25.19
N PRO A 335 -16.29 -3.96 -26.41
CA PRO A 335 -17.58 -3.67 -27.02
C PRO A 335 -18.75 -4.18 -26.17
N ALA A 336 -19.90 -3.53 -26.24
CA ALA A 336 -21.06 -3.91 -25.44
C ALA A 336 -21.63 -5.28 -25.86
N VAL A 337 -21.94 -6.14 -24.89
CA VAL A 337 -22.47 -7.50 -25.11
C VAL A 337 -23.41 -7.89 -23.99
N ALA A 338 -24.40 -8.75 -24.26
CA ALA A 338 -25.29 -9.26 -23.22
C ALA A 338 -24.50 -10.12 -22.23
N ILE A 339 -24.81 -9.99 -20.95
CA ILE A 339 -24.11 -10.71 -19.88
C ILE A 339 -25.08 -11.36 -18.90
N THR A 340 -24.61 -12.41 -18.25
CA THR A 340 -25.18 -12.90 -16.99
C THR A 340 -24.18 -12.61 -15.87
N PHE A 341 -24.57 -11.78 -14.91
CA PHE A 341 -23.79 -11.52 -13.69
C PHE A 341 -24.35 -12.35 -12.54
N ARG A 342 -23.53 -13.25 -12.01
CA ARG A 342 -23.80 -14.07 -10.83
C ARG A 342 -23.30 -13.36 -9.57
N LEU A 343 -24.17 -12.55 -8.96
CA LEU A 343 -23.91 -11.97 -7.65
C LEU A 343 -24.16 -13.02 -6.55
N THR A 344 -23.60 -12.79 -5.37
CA THR A 344 -23.78 -13.70 -4.23
C THR A 344 -24.73 -13.05 -3.25
N PRO A 345 -25.96 -13.57 -3.10
CA PRO A 345 -26.82 -13.15 -2.01
C PRO A 345 -26.10 -13.40 -0.68
N ASP A 346 -26.09 -12.40 0.19
CA ASP A 346 -25.54 -12.49 1.54
C ASP A 346 -26.62 -11.99 2.51
N GLU A 347 -26.81 -12.70 3.63
CA GLU A 347 -27.83 -12.33 4.61
C GLU A 347 -27.50 -11.00 5.29
N GLU A 348 -26.25 -10.56 5.26
CA GLU A 348 -25.82 -9.27 5.81
C GLU A 348 -25.83 -8.12 4.78
N ALA A 349 -26.09 -8.42 3.49
CA ALA A 349 -26.13 -7.44 2.42
C ALA A 349 -27.53 -7.26 1.79
N ILE A 350 -27.76 -6.07 1.26
CA ILE A 350 -28.86 -5.77 0.33
C ILE A 350 -28.23 -5.45 -1.02
N LEU A 351 -28.57 -6.24 -2.04
CA LEU A 351 -28.12 -6.05 -3.41
C LEU A 351 -29.19 -5.33 -4.22
N SER A 352 -28.78 -4.34 -5.01
CA SER A 352 -29.64 -3.69 -6.00
C SER A 352 -28.85 -3.34 -7.26
N SER A 353 -29.56 -3.21 -8.38
CA SER A 353 -28.99 -2.85 -9.67
C SER A 353 -29.76 -1.69 -10.27
N LEU A 354 -29.07 -0.77 -10.95
CA LEU A 354 -29.72 0.29 -11.75
C LEU A 354 -30.19 -0.21 -13.13
N ALA A 355 -29.78 -1.40 -13.55
CA ALA A 355 -30.18 -2.03 -14.81
C ALA A 355 -30.58 -3.49 -14.56
N GLY A 356 -31.62 -3.97 -15.26
CA GLY A 356 -32.20 -5.29 -14.99
C GLY A 356 -32.74 -5.49 -13.56
N LYS A 357 -33.03 -6.74 -13.20
CA LYS A 357 -33.50 -7.14 -11.88
C LYS A 357 -32.67 -8.32 -11.38
N ILE A 358 -32.17 -8.22 -10.14
CA ILE A 358 -31.43 -9.31 -9.48
C ILE A 358 -32.47 -10.34 -9.01
N ALA A 359 -32.32 -11.58 -9.47
CA ALA A 359 -33.12 -12.72 -9.03
C ALA A 359 -32.72 -13.18 -7.62
N ALA A 360 -33.57 -14.00 -6.99
CA ALA A 360 -33.36 -14.45 -5.61
C ALA A 360 -32.06 -15.25 -5.41
N ASP A 361 -31.59 -15.94 -6.46
CA ASP A 361 -30.34 -16.69 -6.48
C ASP A 361 -29.09 -15.82 -6.73
N GLY A 362 -29.28 -14.51 -6.93
CA GLY A 362 -28.24 -13.53 -7.25
C GLY A 362 -27.98 -13.35 -8.74
N THR A 363 -28.73 -14.03 -9.62
CA THR A 363 -28.57 -13.90 -11.08
C THR A 363 -29.12 -12.56 -11.57
N LEU A 364 -28.31 -11.83 -12.34
CA LEU A 364 -28.69 -10.62 -13.06
C LEU A 364 -28.37 -10.77 -14.54
N GLN A 365 -29.40 -10.72 -15.39
CA GLN A 365 -29.25 -10.71 -16.84
C GLN A 365 -29.34 -9.28 -17.36
N LEU A 366 -28.38 -8.88 -18.19
CA LEU A 366 -28.34 -7.57 -18.83
C LEU A 366 -28.23 -7.72 -20.34
N SER A 367 -29.02 -6.95 -21.07
CA SER A 367 -28.84 -6.78 -22.52
C SER A 367 -27.50 -6.07 -22.82
N ALA A 368 -27.03 -6.14 -24.07
CA ALA A 368 -25.82 -5.41 -24.48
C ALA A 368 -25.90 -3.90 -24.16
N LYS A 369 -27.07 -3.28 -24.39
CA LYS A 369 -27.30 -1.87 -24.09
C LYS A 369 -27.15 -1.57 -22.59
N GLU A 370 -27.66 -2.42 -21.72
CA GLU A 370 -27.53 -2.27 -20.27
C GLU A 370 -26.09 -2.54 -19.80
N ALA A 371 -25.43 -3.55 -20.38
CA ALA A 371 -24.06 -3.93 -20.03
C ALA A 371 -23.01 -2.89 -20.45
N ALA A 372 -23.31 -2.03 -21.43
CA ALA A 372 -22.45 -0.91 -21.81
C ALA A 372 -22.14 0.05 -20.64
N GLY A 373 -23.05 0.14 -19.67
CA GLY A 373 -22.87 0.92 -18.45
C GLY A 373 -23.95 0.62 -17.41
N PHE A 374 -23.57 0.02 -16.28
CA PHE A 374 -24.49 -0.31 -15.19
C PHE A 374 -23.86 -0.15 -13.81
N GLN A 375 -24.71 -0.11 -12.78
CA GLN A 375 -24.26 -0.02 -11.39
C GLN A 375 -24.92 -1.10 -10.53
N ILE A 376 -24.11 -1.70 -9.66
CA ILE A 376 -24.54 -2.59 -8.59
C ILE A 376 -24.26 -1.92 -7.26
N THR A 377 -25.28 -1.80 -6.41
CA THR A 377 -25.15 -1.29 -5.05
C THR A 377 -25.24 -2.45 -4.07
N ILE A 378 -24.32 -2.49 -3.12
CA ILE A 378 -24.24 -3.48 -2.04
C ILE A 378 -24.29 -2.70 -0.73
N LEU A 379 -25.42 -2.76 -0.02
CA LEU A 379 -25.60 -2.11 1.28
C LEU A 379 -25.43 -3.13 2.40
N GLU A 380 -24.76 -2.74 3.48
CA GLU A 380 -24.76 -3.49 4.74
C GLU A 380 -26.12 -3.28 5.43
N LYS A 381 -26.78 -4.36 5.86
CA LYS A 381 -28.06 -4.26 6.59
C LYS A 381 -27.90 -3.60 7.95
N ASN A 382 -26.78 -3.89 8.64
CA ASN A 382 -26.48 -3.43 9.99
C ASN A 382 -25.14 -2.68 10.03
N PRO A 383 -25.02 -1.49 9.40
CA PRO A 383 -23.74 -0.82 9.23
C PRO A 383 -23.12 -0.41 10.56
N ALA A 384 -21.78 -0.44 10.61
CA ALA A 384 -21.06 0.14 11.74
C ALA A 384 -21.42 1.63 11.89
N PRO A 385 -21.50 2.15 13.13
CA PRO A 385 -21.54 3.60 13.31
C PRO A 385 -20.27 4.23 12.71
N PRO A 386 -20.34 5.47 12.20
CA PRO A 386 -19.17 6.17 11.70
C PRO A 386 -18.05 6.20 12.75
N LEU A 387 -16.80 5.95 12.33
CA LEU A 387 -15.65 6.10 13.23
C LEU A 387 -15.59 7.54 13.72
N VAL A 388 -15.66 7.72 15.04
CA VAL A 388 -15.46 9.02 15.67
C VAL A 388 -13.97 9.34 15.62
N PRO A 389 -13.55 10.50 15.08
CA PRO A 389 -12.14 10.87 15.07
C PRO A 389 -11.53 10.79 16.47
N GLY A 390 -10.49 9.97 16.64
CA GLY A 390 -9.79 9.80 17.92
C GLY A 390 -10.27 8.64 18.81
N ALA A 391 -11.31 7.90 18.42
CA ALA A 391 -11.66 6.65 19.09
C ALA A 391 -10.77 5.50 18.57
N VAL A 392 -9.91 4.96 19.44
CA VAL A 392 -9.21 3.70 19.14
C VAL A 392 -10.26 2.58 19.18
N PRO A 393 -10.45 1.80 18.10
CA PRO A 393 -11.32 0.64 18.15
C PRO A 393 -10.78 -0.31 19.23
N THR A 394 -11.54 -0.49 20.31
CA THR A 394 -11.24 -1.54 21.28
C THR A 394 -11.37 -2.88 20.55
N ALA A 395 -10.28 -3.64 20.48
CA ALA A 395 -10.34 -5.00 19.99
C ALA A 395 -11.44 -5.76 20.76
N PRO A 396 -12.24 -6.60 20.10
CA PRO A 396 -13.14 -7.48 20.83
C PRO A 396 -12.30 -8.27 21.84
N SER A 397 -12.70 -8.26 23.11
CA SER A 397 -12.07 -9.05 24.15
C SER A 397 -12.09 -10.51 23.70
N ALA A 398 -10.91 -11.12 23.56
CA ALA A 398 -10.80 -12.55 23.39
C ALA A 398 -11.36 -13.20 24.67
N ASN A 399 -12.52 -13.86 24.55
CA ASN A 399 -13.00 -14.84 25.50
C ASN A 399 -12.63 -16.23 25.01
#